data_AF-A0A5E4R1H5-F1
#
_entry.id   AF-A0A5E4R1H5-F1
#
_cell.length_a   1.000
_cell.length_b   1.000
_cell.length_c   1.000
_cell.angle_alpha   90.00
_cell.angle_beta   90.00
_cell.angle_gamma   90.00
#
_symmetry.space_group_name_H-M   'P 1'
#
loop_
_entity.id
_entity.type
_entity.pdbx_description
1 polymer ?
#
loop_
_entity_poly.entity_id
_entity_poly.type
_entity_poly.pdbx_seq_one_letter_code
_entity_poly.pdbx_strand_id
1 'polypeptide(L)'
;MCISRFVTGIGMGITAVVTMVYLTEIADKDIRGSLGMLVQVMNNMGSLAVYSIGPFVSYNGLNALLVSLSIIYATMCLWIPESPYYHLKDGRPAAAKKSFMFLKGTKNEKWATEQLTAMRLHVQESMENKTTVKELLTNMRYRKTLYLIAGLKVLQYMTGMCAIQAYLEIIFRQGSSLYRRNVHYRPLREKTSYAHIKHRSSTLTNNSRNIFLPSRCISAQP
;
A
#
# COMPACT_ATOMS: atom_id res chain seq x y z
N MET A 1 18.24 -17.82 5.04
CA MET A 1 17.34 -16.64 5.11
C MET A 1 17.24 -15.88 3.78
N CYS A 2 18.34 -15.57 3.07
CA CYS A 2 18.26 -14.84 1.80
C CYS A 2 17.55 -15.62 0.67
N ILE A 3 17.82 -16.92 0.57
CA ILE A 3 17.19 -17.80 -0.43
C ILE A 3 15.66 -17.84 -0.22
N SER A 4 15.19 -18.00 1.02
CA SER A 4 13.75 -18.01 1.30
C SER A 4 13.10 -16.66 0.94
N ARG A 5 13.76 -15.53 1.23
CA ARG A 5 13.26 -14.20 0.83
C ARG A 5 13.15 -14.05 -0.69
N PHE A 6 14.14 -14.56 -1.44
CA PHE A 6 14.15 -14.52 -2.89
C PHE A 6 13.00 -15.36 -3.48
N VAL A 7 12.82 -16.58 -2.98
CA VAL A 7 11.74 -17.48 -3.40
C VAL A 7 10.37 -16.88 -3.08
N THR A 8 10.17 -16.33 -1.87
CA THR A 8 8.92 -15.65 -1.51
C THR A 8 8.65 -14.44 -2.40
N GLY A 9 9.68 -13.68 -2.78
CA GLY A 9 9.55 -12.55 -3.70
C GLY A 9 9.05 -12.96 -5.09
N ILE A 10 9.62 -14.03 -5.65
CA ILE A 10 9.16 -14.58 -6.93
C ILE A 10 7.71 -15.05 -6.83
N GLY A 11 7.38 -15.82 -5.78
CA GLY A 11 6.01 -16.32 -5.58
C GLY A 11 4.98 -15.20 -5.45
N MET A 12 5.31 -14.14 -4.69
CA MET A 12 4.44 -12.98 -4.53
C MET A 12 4.23 -12.25 -5.86
N GLY A 13 5.28 -12.08 -6.67
CA GLY A 13 5.19 -11.44 -7.98
C GLY A 13 4.32 -12.22 -8.96
N ILE A 14 4.53 -13.53 -9.07
CA ILE A 14 3.72 -14.40 -9.95
C ILE A 14 2.25 -14.35 -9.54
N THR A 15 1.97 -14.52 -8.23
CA THR A 15 0.60 -14.54 -7.71
C THR A 15 -0.11 -13.20 -7.95
N ALA A 16 0.58 -12.07 -7.76
CA ALA A 16 0.02 -10.75 -8.01
C ALA A 16 -0.36 -10.54 -9.49
N VAL A 17 0.51 -10.96 -10.41
CA VAL A 17 0.24 -10.86 -11.86
C VAL A 17 -0.93 -11.77 -12.25
N VAL A 18 -0.91 -13.03 -11.82
CA VAL A 18 -1.97 -14.00 -12.12
C VAL A 18 -3.32 -13.51 -11.59
N THR A 19 -3.36 -12.98 -10.36
CA THR A 19 -4.59 -12.44 -9.76
C THR A 19 -5.16 -11.29 -10.58
N MET A 20 -4.31 -10.34 -11.00
CA MET A 20 -4.75 -9.19 -11.80
C MET A 20 -5.24 -9.63 -13.19
N VAL A 21 -4.51 -10.52 -13.85
CA VAL A 21 -4.92 -11.06 -15.16
C VAL A 21 -6.27 -11.77 -15.05
N TYR A 22 -6.40 -12.69 -14.09
CA TYR A 22 -7.64 -13.41 -13.83
C TYR A 22 -8.81 -12.45 -13.60
N LEU A 23 -8.63 -11.43 -12.77
CA LEU A 23 -9.67 -10.44 -12.49
C LEU A 23 -10.05 -9.64 -13.74
N THR A 24 -9.08 -9.25 -14.57
CA THR A 24 -9.34 -8.50 -15.82
C THR A 24 -10.02 -9.32 -16.91
N GLU A 25 -9.81 -10.64 -16.93
CA GLU A 25 -10.48 -11.55 -17.86
C GLU A 25 -11.95 -11.77 -17.51
N ILE A 26 -12.28 -11.70 -16.22
CA ILE A 26 -13.62 -11.94 -15.68
C ILE A 26 -14.46 -10.66 -15.62
N ALA A 27 -13.80 -9.53 -15.39
CA ALA A 27 -14.44 -8.23 -15.23
C ALA A 27 -15.04 -7.71 -16.54
N ASP A 28 -16.32 -7.30 -16.47
CA ASP A 28 -16.95 -6.47 -17.50
C ASP A 28 -16.21 -5.12 -17.64
N LYS A 29 -16.17 -4.56 -18.86
CA LYS A 29 -15.31 -3.41 -19.23
C LYS A 29 -15.43 -2.21 -18.29
N ASP A 30 -16.63 -1.97 -17.76
CA ASP A 30 -16.93 -0.77 -16.95
C ASP A 30 -16.44 -0.88 -15.49
N ILE A 31 -16.28 -2.10 -14.96
CA ILE A 31 -15.94 -2.34 -13.54
C ILE A 31 -14.48 -2.75 -13.32
N ARG A 32 -13.68 -2.87 -14.39
CA ARG A 32 -12.27 -3.31 -14.32
C ARG A 32 -11.44 -2.45 -13.38
N GLY A 33 -11.63 -1.12 -13.44
CA GLY A 33 -10.93 -0.18 -12.57
C GLY A 33 -11.30 -0.38 -11.09
N SER A 34 -12.60 -0.50 -10.80
CA SER A 34 -13.11 -0.71 -9.44
C SER A 34 -12.64 -2.03 -8.83
N LEU A 35 -12.61 -3.10 -9.63
CA LEU A 35 -12.09 -4.39 -9.19
C LEU A 35 -10.59 -4.34 -8.88
N GLY A 36 -9.80 -3.64 -9.70
CA GLY A 36 -8.38 -3.41 -9.41
C GLY A 36 -8.16 -2.64 -8.11
N MET A 37 -8.99 -1.63 -7.82
CA MET A 37 -8.94 -0.89 -6.55
C MET A 37 -9.33 -1.78 -5.37
N LEU A 38 -10.36 -2.63 -5.50
CA LEU A 38 -10.80 -3.53 -4.45
C LEU A 38 -9.68 -4.49 -4.00
N VAL A 39 -8.93 -5.06 -4.96
CA VAL A 39 -7.77 -5.92 -4.63
C VAL A 39 -6.71 -5.15 -3.85
N GLN A 40 -6.42 -3.92 -4.24
CA GLN A 40 -5.45 -3.08 -3.53
C GLN A 40 -5.92 -2.72 -2.11
N VAL A 41 -7.21 -2.43 -1.94
CA VAL A 41 -7.81 -2.18 -0.62
C VAL A 41 -7.70 -3.43 0.25
N MET A 42 -8.05 -4.61 -0.25
CA MET A 42 -7.90 -5.87 0.50
C MET A 42 -6.44 -6.14 0.90
N ASN A 43 -5.49 -5.88 0.02
CA ASN A 43 -4.06 -6.02 0.33
C ASN A 43 -3.62 -5.09 1.48
N ASN A 44 -4.10 -3.84 1.47
CA ASN A 44 -3.84 -2.88 2.55
C ASN A 44 -4.54 -3.28 3.86
N MET A 45 -5.78 -3.79 3.79
CA MET A 45 -6.50 -4.29 4.97
C MET A 45 -5.80 -5.50 5.60
N GLY A 46 -5.32 -6.44 4.78
CA GLY A 46 -4.53 -7.59 5.26
C GLY A 46 -3.25 -7.14 5.97
N SER A 47 -2.52 -6.19 5.37
CA SER A 47 -1.31 -5.62 5.98
C SER A 47 -1.62 -4.93 7.31
N LEU A 48 -2.73 -4.17 7.39
CA LEU A 48 -3.19 -3.51 8.60
C LEU A 48 -3.54 -4.50 9.72
N ALA A 49 -4.20 -5.61 9.37
CA ALA A 49 -4.54 -6.67 10.32
C ALA A 49 -3.26 -7.31 10.90
N VAL A 50 -2.26 -7.58 10.07
CA VAL A 50 -0.96 -8.11 10.53
C VAL A 50 -0.25 -7.14 11.47
N TYR A 51 -0.22 -5.83 11.14
CA TYR A 51 0.38 -4.83 12.03
C TYR A 51 -0.38 -4.66 13.35
N SER A 52 -1.70 -4.87 13.34
CA SER A 52 -2.53 -4.78 14.54
C SER A 52 -2.35 -5.99 15.46
N ILE A 53 -2.25 -7.20 14.91
CA ILE A 53 -2.14 -8.46 15.67
C ILE A 53 -0.68 -8.73 16.09
N GLY A 54 0.28 -8.29 15.27
CA GLY A 54 1.73 -8.49 15.47
C GLY A 54 2.24 -8.28 16.90
N PRO A 55 1.91 -7.17 17.60
CA PRO A 55 2.39 -6.94 18.97
C PRO A 55 1.73 -7.81 20.04
N PHE A 56 0.62 -8.48 19.75
CA PHE A 56 -0.13 -9.29 20.73
C PHE A 56 0.19 -10.79 20.66
N VAL A 57 0.83 -11.27 19.58
CA VAL A 57 1.03 -12.70 19.31
C VAL A 57 2.51 -13.02 19.14
N SER A 58 2.95 -14.16 19.70
CA SER A 58 4.32 -14.66 19.53
C SER A 58 4.63 -14.96 18.05
N TYR A 59 5.89 -14.78 17.63
CA TYR A 59 6.34 -14.93 16.25
C TYR A 59 5.93 -16.29 15.62
N ASN A 60 6.01 -17.38 16.38
CA ASN A 60 5.63 -18.71 15.92
C ASN A 60 4.11 -18.85 15.74
N GLY A 61 3.31 -18.22 16.60
CA GLY A 61 1.84 -18.23 16.51
C GLY A 61 1.35 -17.42 15.31
N LEU A 62 1.98 -16.29 15.04
CA LEU A 62 1.67 -15.47 13.86
C LEU A 62 1.98 -16.24 12.56
N ASN A 63 3.16 -16.86 12.47
CA ASN A 63 3.52 -17.66 11.30
C ASN A 63 2.57 -18.85 11.10
N ALA A 64 2.17 -19.55 12.16
CA ALA A 64 1.21 -20.65 12.07
C ALA A 64 -0.15 -20.18 11.54
N LEU A 65 -0.63 -18.99 11.97
CA LEU A 65 -1.87 -18.40 11.50
C LEU A 65 -1.81 -18.02 10.01
N LEU A 66 -0.70 -17.41 9.56
CA LEU A 66 -0.50 -17.06 8.14
C LEU A 66 -0.45 -18.30 7.24
N VAL A 67 0.24 -19.36 7.69
CA VAL A 67 0.30 -20.63 6.95
C VAL A 67 -1.08 -21.26 6.88
N SER A 68 -1.83 -21.27 7.98
CA SER A 68 -3.19 -21.81 8.03
C SER A 68 -4.12 -21.08 7.05
N LEU A 69 -4.08 -19.74 7.04
CA LEU A 69 -4.84 -18.92 6.08
C LEU A 69 -4.44 -19.19 4.63
N SER A 70 -3.16 -19.40 4.36
CA SER A 70 -2.66 -19.71 3.01
C SER A 70 -3.15 -21.08 2.53
N ILE A 71 -3.21 -22.08 3.41
CA ILE A 71 -3.75 -23.41 3.09
C ILE A 71 -5.24 -23.31 2.81
N ILE A 72 -6.00 -22.59 3.63
CA ILE A 72 -7.44 -22.38 3.41
C ILE A 72 -7.67 -21.72 2.05
N TYR A 73 -6.92 -20.66 1.73
CA TYR A 73 -6.99 -20.01 0.43
C TYR A 73 -6.68 -20.98 -0.73
N ALA A 74 -5.62 -21.78 -0.62
CA ALA A 74 -5.26 -22.76 -1.63
C ALA A 74 -6.38 -23.80 -1.85
N THR A 75 -7.01 -24.28 -0.77
CA THR A 75 -8.15 -25.21 -0.88
C THR A 75 -9.38 -24.57 -1.52
N MET A 76 -9.66 -23.29 -1.23
CA MET A 76 -10.77 -22.56 -1.85
C MET A 76 -10.52 -22.32 -3.35
N CYS A 77 -9.27 -22.05 -3.76
CA CYS A 77 -8.92 -21.88 -5.16
C CYS A 77 -9.16 -23.14 -5.99
N LEU A 78 -9.07 -24.35 -5.41
CA LEU A 78 -9.37 -25.60 -6.13
C LEU A 78 -10.85 -25.72 -6.54
N TRP A 79 -11.76 -25.02 -5.85
CA TRP A 79 -13.18 -24.98 -6.20
C TRP A 79 -13.54 -23.92 -7.23
N ILE A 80 -12.67 -22.93 -7.44
CA ILE A 80 -12.94 -21.83 -8.37
C ILE A 80 -12.66 -22.32 -9.80
N PRO A 81 -13.63 -22.25 -10.73
CA PRO A 81 -13.39 -22.64 -12.11
C PRO A 81 -12.40 -21.70 -12.78
N GLU A 82 -11.59 -22.27 -13.68
CA GLU A 82 -10.62 -21.51 -14.46
C GLU A 82 -11.30 -20.46 -15.37
N SER A 83 -10.52 -19.43 -15.72
CA SER A 83 -10.99 -18.34 -16.56
C SER A 83 -11.51 -18.86 -17.91
N PRO A 84 -12.65 -18.37 -18.41
CA PRO A 84 -13.18 -18.75 -19.73
C PRO A 84 -12.21 -18.41 -20.86
N TYR A 85 -11.35 -17.39 -20.70
CA TYR A 85 -10.32 -17.03 -21.68
C TYR A 85 -9.28 -18.14 -21.85
N TYR A 86 -8.89 -18.79 -20.75
CA TYR A 86 -7.95 -19.92 -20.77
C TYR A 86 -8.51 -21.11 -21.56
N HIS A 87 -9.76 -21.49 -21.30
CA HIS A 87 -10.42 -22.57 -22.06
C HIS A 87 -10.63 -22.24 -23.55
N LEU A 88 -10.82 -20.96 -23.89
CA LEU A 88 -10.91 -20.52 -25.28
C LEU A 88 -9.56 -20.62 -26.01
N LYS A 89 -8.47 -20.23 -25.34
CA LYS A 89 -7.10 -20.37 -25.86
C LYS A 89 -6.71 -21.83 -26.10
N ASP A 90 -7.16 -22.73 -25.24
CA ASP A 90 -6.88 -24.17 -25.30
C ASP A 90 -7.81 -24.93 -26.27
N GLY A 91 -8.66 -24.23 -27.02
CA GLY A 91 -9.52 -24.85 -28.03
C GLY A 91 -10.66 -25.70 -27.44
N ARG A 92 -11.09 -25.44 -26.19
CA ARG A 92 -12.20 -26.16 -25.52
C ARG A 92 -13.45 -25.28 -25.34
N PRO A 93 -14.25 -25.06 -26.41
CA PRO A 93 -15.47 -24.26 -26.40
C PRO A 93 -16.49 -24.55 -25.30
N ALA A 94 -16.75 -25.83 -25.06
CA ALA A 94 -17.82 -26.29 -24.19
C ALA A 94 -17.49 -26.02 -22.71
N ALA A 95 -16.23 -26.22 -22.31
CA ALA A 95 -15.73 -25.91 -20.98
C ALA A 95 -15.77 -24.38 -20.72
N ALA A 96 -15.33 -23.58 -21.71
CA ALA A 96 -15.37 -22.12 -21.62
C ALA A 96 -16.79 -21.59 -21.37
N LYS A 97 -17.79 -22.15 -22.06
CA LYS A 97 -19.21 -21.79 -21.89
C LYS A 97 -19.73 -22.13 -20.50
N LYS A 98 -19.38 -23.32 -19.96
CA LYS A 98 -19.77 -23.75 -18.62
C LYS A 98 -19.17 -22.84 -17.53
N SER A 99 -17.87 -22.52 -17.62
CA SER A 99 -17.20 -21.61 -16.69
C SER A 99 -17.76 -20.18 -16.79
N PHE A 100 -18.04 -19.69 -18.00
CA PHE A 100 -18.64 -18.36 -18.21
C PHE A 100 -20.04 -18.25 -17.61
N MET A 101 -20.89 -19.27 -17.77
CA MET A 101 -22.23 -19.32 -17.18
C MET A 101 -22.19 -19.36 -15.65
N PHE A 102 -21.28 -20.15 -15.07
CA PHE A 102 -21.09 -20.22 -13.63
C PHE A 102 -20.68 -18.85 -13.07
N LEU A 103 -19.77 -18.16 -13.75
CA LEU A 103 -19.20 -16.90 -13.30
C LEU A 103 -20.16 -15.71 -13.43
N LYS A 104 -20.95 -15.66 -14.50
CA LYS A 104 -22.01 -14.62 -14.68
C LYS A 104 -23.32 -14.96 -13.99
N GLY A 105 -23.45 -16.13 -13.35
CA GLY A 105 -24.68 -16.58 -12.68
C GLY A 105 -25.92 -16.62 -13.59
N THR A 106 -25.73 -16.67 -14.91
CA THR A 106 -26.79 -16.48 -15.90
C THR A 106 -27.11 -17.81 -16.59
N LYS A 107 -28.38 -18.20 -16.61
CA LYS A 107 -28.88 -19.40 -17.32
C LYS A 107 -29.18 -19.16 -18.81
N ASN A 108 -29.10 -17.92 -19.28
CA ASN A 108 -29.36 -17.57 -20.68
C ASN A 108 -28.22 -18.01 -21.60
N GLU A 109 -28.42 -19.17 -22.22
CA GLU A 109 -27.43 -19.83 -23.06
C GLU A 109 -27.10 -19.07 -24.35
N LYS A 110 -28.09 -18.40 -24.95
CA LYS A 110 -27.91 -17.63 -26.18
C LYS A 110 -26.98 -16.43 -25.99
N TRP A 111 -27.25 -15.63 -24.98
CA TRP A 111 -26.44 -14.46 -24.63
C TRP A 111 -25.00 -14.84 -24.23
N ALA A 112 -24.85 -15.93 -23.46
CA ALA A 112 -23.52 -16.45 -23.11
C ALA A 112 -22.72 -16.89 -24.34
N THR A 113 -23.38 -17.53 -25.32
CA THR A 113 -22.73 -18.01 -26.54
C THR A 113 -22.28 -16.85 -27.44
N GLU A 114 -23.09 -15.80 -27.55
CA GLU A 114 -22.77 -14.59 -28.32
C GLU A 114 -21.55 -13.85 -27.74
N GLN A 115 -21.54 -13.60 -26.43
CA GLN A 115 -20.43 -12.96 -25.74
C GLN A 115 -19.14 -13.79 -25.82
N LEU A 116 -19.25 -15.12 -25.69
CA LEU A 116 -18.11 -16.03 -25.81
C LEU A 116 -17.54 -16.04 -27.24
N THR A 117 -18.40 -15.86 -28.26
CA THR A 117 -17.98 -15.80 -29.67
C THR A 117 -17.23 -14.49 -29.95
N ALA A 118 -17.73 -13.36 -29.45
CA ALA A 118 -17.00 -12.09 -29.51
C ALA A 118 -15.64 -12.18 -28.80
N MET A 119 -15.59 -12.84 -27.63
CA MET A 119 -14.34 -13.05 -26.90
C MET A 119 -13.37 -13.98 -27.65
N ARG A 120 -13.87 -15.01 -28.35
CA ARG A 120 -13.04 -15.89 -29.20
C ARG A 120 -12.33 -15.14 -30.31
N LEU A 121 -13.02 -14.23 -30.99
CA LEU A 121 -12.43 -13.44 -32.07
C LEU A 121 -11.25 -12.60 -31.54
N HIS A 122 -11.42 -11.95 -30.38
CA HIS A 122 -10.33 -11.23 -29.72
C HIS A 122 -9.17 -12.13 -29.28
N VAL A 123 -9.45 -13.35 -28.81
CA VAL A 123 -8.41 -14.33 -28.46
C VAL A 123 -7.63 -14.74 -29.71
N GLN A 124 -8.32 -15.07 -30.81
CA GLN A 124 -7.70 -15.48 -32.07
C GLN A 124 -6.83 -14.36 -32.64
N GLU A 125 -7.34 -13.13 -32.69
CA GLU A 125 -6.57 -11.96 -33.11
C GLU A 125 -5.31 -11.74 -32.24
N SER A 126 -5.42 -11.99 -30.93
CA SER A 126 -4.29 -11.89 -29.99
C SER A 126 -3.30 -13.06 -30.13
N MET A 127 -3.75 -14.23 -30.60
CA MET A 127 -2.90 -15.40 -30.84
C MET A 127 -2.20 -15.34 -32.21
N GLU A 128 -2.83 -14.69 -33.20
CA GLU A 128 -2.22 -14.41 -34.52
C GLU A 128 -1.21 -13.27 -34.41
N ASN A 129 -1.58 -12.19 -33.72
CA ASN A 129 -0.67 -11.10 -33.37
C ASN A 129 0.09 -11.44 -32.08
N LYS A 130 0.95 -12.47 -32.12
CA LYS A 130 1.91 -12.73 -31.02
C LYS A 130 2.83 -11.53 -30.91
N THR A 131 2.40 -10.54 -30.15
CA THR A 131 3.14 -9.32 -29.86
C THR A 131 4.41 -9.76 -29.14
N THR A 132 5.49 -9.83 -29.90
CA THR A 132 6.77 -10.24 -29.36
C THR A 132 7.20 -9.11 -28.41
N VAL A 133 7.76 -9.43 -27.25
CA VAL A 133 8.28 -8.42 -26.30
C VAL A 133 9.20 -7.40 -26.98
N LYS A 134 9.91 -7.84 -28.04
CA LYS A 134 10.69 -6.97 -28.93
C LYS A 134 9.83 -6.02 -29.77
N GLU A 135 8.69 -6.44 -30.30
CA GLU A 135 7.77 -5.57 -31.06
C GLU A 135 7.09 -4.51 -30.18
N LEU A 136 6.79 -4.84 -28.92
CA LEU A 136 6.31 -3.86 -27.93
C LEU A 136 7.38 -2.77 -27.69
N LEU A 137 8.65 -3.18 -27.70
CA LEU A 137 9.79 -2.28 -27.57
C LEU A 137 10.21 -1.64 -28.90
N THR A 138 9.83 -2.11 -30.08
CA THR A 138 10.23 -1.51 -31.37
C THR A 138 9.23 -0.46 -31.85
N ASN A 139 7.94 -0.69 -31.59
CA ASN A 139 6.86 0.18 -32.06
C ASN A 139 6.80 1.52 -31.30
N MET A 140 6.86 2.63 -32.05
CA MET A 140 6.85 4.00 -31.51
C MET A 140 5.59 4.31 -30.67
N ARG A 141 4.43 3.76 -31.06
CA ARG A 141 3.16 3.97 -30.35
C ARG A 141 3.16 3.33 -28.96
N TYR A 142 3.67 2.11 -28.84
CA TYR A 142 3.73 1.38 -27.56
C TYR A 142 4.81 1.92 -26.63
N ARG A 143 5.95 2.41 -27.17
CA ARG A 143 7.02 3.04 -26.37
C ARG A 143 6.51 4.21 -25.52
N LYS A 144 5.70 5.11 -26.10
CA LYS A 144 5.17 6.28 -25.37
C LYS A 144 4.33 5.84 -24.16
N THR A 145 3.45 4.87 -24.35
CA THR A 145 2.64 4.30 -23.27
C THR A 145 3.50 3.58 -22.22
N LEU A 146 4.52 2.82 -22.65
CA LEU A 146 5.45 2.15 -21.74
C LEU A 146 6.22 3.14 -20.86
N TYR A 147 6.75 4.23 -21.43
CA TYR A 147 7.43 5.26 -20.66
C TYR A 147 6.51 5.96 -19.67
N LEU A 148 5.25 6.24 -20.05
CA LEU A 148 4.26 6.81 -19.16
C LEU A 148 3.95 5.90 -17.96
N ILE A 149 3.71 4.60 -18.22
CA ILE A 149 3.43 3.62 -17.16
C ILE A 149 4.67 3.42 -16.28
N ALA A 150 5.85 3.25 -16.87
CA ALA A 150 7.09 3.08 -16.15
C ALA A 150 7.40 4.32 -15.28
N GLY A 151 7.28 5.52 -15.84
CA GLY A 151 7.46 6.78 -15.11
C GLY A 151 6.47 6.91 -13.96
N LEU A 152 5.19 6.63 -14.20
CA LEU A 152 4.16 6.66 -13.16
C LEU A 152 4.46 5.65 -12.03
N LYS A 153 4.94 4.45 -12.36
CA LYS A 153 5.34 3.44 -11.36
C LYS A 153 6.58 3.84 -10.59
N VAL A 154 7.59 4.42 -11.23
CA VAL A 154 8.77 4.95 -10.54
C VAL A 154 8.39 6.05 -9.56
N LEU A 155 7.57 7.01 -9.99
CA LEU A 155 7.04 8.05 -9.12
C LEU A 155 6.27 7.47 -7.94
N GLN A 156 5.45 6.43 -8.19
CA GLN A 156 4.75 5.71 -7.12
C GLN A 156 5.71 5.08 -6.11
N TYR A 157 6.81 4.44 -6.54
CA TYR A 157 7.80 3.87 -5.64
C TYR A 157 8.63 4.93 -4.89
N MET A 158 8.91 6.07 -5.53
CA MET A 158 9.64 7.19 -4.92
C MET A 158 8.91 7.84 -3.74
N THR A 159 7.60 7.58 -3.57
CA THR A 159 6.84 8.01 -2.39
C THR A 159 7.36 7.42 -1.07
N GLY A 160 8.24 6.41 -1.12
CA GLY A 160 8.81 5.78 0.07
C GLY A 160 7.85 4.82 0.78
N MET A 161 6.72 4.46 0.15
CA MET A 161 5.73 3.54 0.72
C MET A 161 6.34 2.22 1.22
N CYS A 162 7.25 1.62 0.45
CA CYS A 162 7.91 0.37 0.85
C CYS A 162 8.79 0.54 2.09
N ALA A 163 9.47 1.68 2.24
CA ALA A 163 10.29 1.96 3.42
C ALA A 163 9.42 2.16 4.66
N ILE A 164 8.31 2.90 4.52
CA ILE A 164 7.34 3.11 5.60
C ILE A 164 6.75 1.77 6.05
N GLN A 165 6.34 0.90 5.11
CA GLN A 165 5.80 -0.42 5.45
C GLN A 165 6.83 -1.31 6.15
N ALA A 166 8.08 -1.36 5.66
CA ALA A 166 9.12 -2.22 6.23
C ALA A 166 9.56 -1.79 7.63
N TYR A 167 9.60 -0.47 7.90
CA TYR A 167 10.09 0.08 9.17
C TYR A 167 8.98 0.62 10.08
N LEU A 168 7.71 0.33 9.76
CA LEU A 168 6.54 0.89 10.43
C LEU A 168 6.61 0.70 11.94
N GLU A 169 6.86 -0.54 12.39
CA GLU A 169 6.94 -0.90 13.81
C GLU A 169 8.05 -0.13 14.54
N ILE A 170 9.22 -0.01 13.91
CA ILE A 170 10.38 0.69 14.48
C ILE A 170 10.07 2.18 14.65
N ILE A 171 9.46 2.80 13.63
CA ILE A 171 9.06 4.21 13.66
C ILE A 171 8.02 4.45 14.77
N PHE A 172 7.00 3.59 14.89
CA PHE A 172 6.00 3.70 15.94
C PHE A 172 6.58 3.50 17.34
N ARG A 173 7.53 2.56 17.50
CA ARG A 173 8.20 2.32 18.78
C ARG A 173 9.06 3.50 19.21
N GLN A 174 9.81 4.09 18.28
CA GLN A 174 10.61 5.28 18.56
C GLN A 174 9.71 6.49 18.85
N GLY A 175 8.68 6.73 18.03
CA GLY A 175 7.72 7.82 18.22
C GLY A 175 6.98 7.75 19.55
N SER A 176 6.48 6.56 19.93
CA SER A 176 5.79 6.36 21.21
C SER A 176 6.70 6.55 22.42
N SER A 177 7.98 6.15 22.32
CA SER A 177 8.97 6.38 23.39
C SER A 177 9.28 7.87 23.57
N LEU A 178 9.39 8.63 22.48
CA LEU A 178 9.60 10.09 22.50
C LEU A 178 8.36 10.83 23.01
N TYR A 179 7.17 10.39 22.62
CA TYR A 179 5.92 10.92 23.14
C TYR A 179 5.81 10.68 24.65
N ARG A 180 6.04 9.44 25.11
CA ARG A 180 6.01 9.10 26.55
C ARG A 180 7.04 9.91 27.35
N ARG A 181 8.27 10.07 26.83
CA ARG A 181 9.28 10.95 27.44
C ARG A 181 8.80 12.41 27.44
N ASN A 182 8.37 12.98 26.32
CA ASN A 182 7.94 14.38 26.27
C ASN A 182 6.73 14.68 27.16
N VAL A 183 5.76 13.77 27.27
CA VAL A 183 4.62 13.90 28.19
C VAL A 183 5.08 13.81 29.65
N HIS A 184 5.99 12.88 29.98
CA HIS A 184 6.51 12.73 31.33
C HIS A 184 7.45 13.88 31.76
N TYR A 185 8.23 14.45 30.83
CA TYR A 185 9.14 15.57 31.06
C TYR A 185 8.50 16.95 30.85
N ARG A 186 7.28 17.05 30.31
CA ARG A 186 6.54 18.33 30.18
C ARG A 186 6.47 19.14 31.48
N PRO A 187 6.06 18.57 32.64
CA PRO A 187 5.99 19.33 33.88
C PRO A 187 7.37 19.76 34.42
N LEU A 188 8.43 19.02 34.10
CA LEU A 188 9.80 19.39 34.47
C LEU A 188 10.36 20.51 33.58
N ARG A 189 10.03 20.49 32.28
CA ARG A 189 10.39 21.55 31.31
C ARG A 189 9.64 22.85 31.60
N GLU A 190 8.37 22.79 32.00
CA GLU A 190 7.63 23.97 32.47
C GLU A 190 8.25 24.52 33.75
N LYS A 191 8.51 23.70 34.78
CA LYS A 191 9.13 24.17 36.03
C LYS A 191 10.51 24.84 35.82
N THR A 192 11.34 24.32 34.91
CA THR A 192 12.62 24.96 34.57
C THR A 192 12.44 26.24 33.74
N SER A 193 11.45 26.29 32.84
CA SER A 193 11.13 27.51 32.09
C SER A 193 10.60 28.62 33.01
N TYR A 194 9.70 28.31 33.95
CA TYR A 194 9.22 29.24 34.98
C TYR A 194 10.34 29.67 35.94
N ALA A 195 11.27 28.78 36.30
CA ALA A 195 12.43 29.14 37.13
C ALA A 195 13.37 30.12 36.41
N HIS A 196 13.63 29.93 35.12
CA HIS A 196 14.43 30.85 34.30
C HIS A 196 13.74 32.22 34.13
N ILE A 197 12.42 32.25 33.91
CA ILE A 197 11.65 33.50 33.82
C ILE A 197 11.66 34.22 35.18
N LYS A 198 11.43 33.50 36.29
CA LYS A 198 11.45 34.07 37.64
C LYS A 198 12.82 34.64 37.99
N HIS A 199 13.91 33.93 37.67
CA HIS A 199 15.28 34.40 37.91
C HIS A 199 15.64 35.63 37.07
N ARG A 200 15.10 35.74 35.84
CA ARG A 200 15.29 36.90 34.95
C ARG A 200 14.43 38.11 35.35
N SER A 201 13.24 37.89 35.92
CA SER A 201 12.42 38.97 36.48
C SER A 201 12.95 39.51 37.81
N SER A 202 13.59 38.67 38.64
CA SER A 202 14.24 39.10 39.88
C SER A 202 15.51 39.94 39.65
N THR A 203 16.26 39.70 38.57
CA THR A 203 17.41 40.54 38.21
C THR A 203 16.99 41.90 37.63
N LEU A 204 15.88 41.96 36.89
CA LEU A 204 15.34 43.22 36.36
C LEU A 204 14.74 44.12 37.45
N THR A 205 14.11 43.55 38.48
CA THR A 205 13.56 44.30 39.63
C THR A 205 14.64 44.77 40.61
N ASN A 206 15.76 44.05 40.74
CA ASN A 206 16.92 44.51 41.52
C ASN A 206 17.65 45.68 40.83
N ASN A 207 17.77 45.64 39.49
CA ASN A 207 18.39 46.73 38.74
C ASN A 207 17.55 48.03 38.73
N SER A 208 16.22 47.92 38.81
CA SER A 208 15.31 49.08 38.84
C SER A 208 15.10 49.68 40.24
N ARG A 209 15.46 48.98 41.33
CA ARG A 209 15.51 49.57 42.69
C ARG A 209 16.76 50.41 42.95
N ASN A 210 17.80 50.30 42.12
CA ASN A 210 18.99 51.16 42.23
C ASN A 210 18.87 52.50 41.50
N ILE A 211 17.71 52.82 40.88
CA ILE A 211 17.55 54.00 40.03
C ILE A 211 16.54 55.02 40.60
N PHE A 212 15.86 54.75 41.72
CA PHE A 212 14.84 55.66 42.25
C PHE A 212 14.91 55.84 43.77
N LEU A 213 15.52 56.97 44.21
CA LEU A 213 15.15 57.89 45.33
C LEU A 213 16.36 58.78 45.76
N PRO A 214 16.16 59.97 46.38
CA PRO A 214 16.33 61.27 45.70
C PRO A 214 17.23 62.33 46.41
N SER A 215 17.63 63.34 45.62
CA SER A 215 17.85 64.78 45.92
C SER A 215 18.63 65.27 47.16
N ARG A 216 19.74 65.99 46.91
CA ARG A 216 20.19 67.27 47.56
C ARG A 216 21.34 67.85 46.71
N CYS A 217 21.18 68.94 45.96
CA CYS A 217 21.07 70.37 46.34
C CYS A 217 22.40 71.15 46.20
N ILE A 218 22.35 72.22 45.39
CA ILE A 218 22.98 73.56 45.55
C ILE A 218 24.09 73.98 44.55
N SER A 219 23.72 74.99 43.72
CA SER A 219 24.42 76.19 43.18
C SER A 219 25.86 76.08 42.62
N ALA A 220 26.31 76.84 41.62
CA ALA A 220 25.99 78.21 41.22
C ALA A 220 26.56 78.49 39.81
N GLN A 221 25.93 79.42 39.09
CA GLN A 221 26.45 80.14 37.92
C GLN A 221 27.48 81.22 38.34
N PRO A 222 28.23 81.89 37.43
CA PRO A 222 27.91 82.25 36.02
C PRO A 222 28.85 81.68 34.95
#